data_AF-A0A6G7P605-F1
#
_entry.id   AF-A0A6G7P605-F1
#
_cell.length_a   1.000
_cell.length_b   1.000
_cell.length_c   1.000
_cell.angle_alpha   90.00
_cell.angle_beta   90.00
_cell.angle_gamma   90.00
#
_symmetry.space_group_name_H-M   'P 1'
#
loop_
_entity.id
_entity.type
_entity.pdbx_description
1 polymer ?
#
loop_
_entity_poly.entity_id
_entity_poly.type
_entity_poly.pdbx_seq_one_letter_code
_entity_poly.pdbx_strand_id
1 'polypeptide(L)'
;MTFAPRTWVVGEVVTAAQLNTEIRDQFNSMFAAWTTYNPIWTASTTNPSLGNGTLTGRHMKIGRTVITHINQIMGSTTTYGSGNYNWTIPFQAANAGATYVGSAQLLGTARWGGQTVISPNATTLSAHFARSTTDTRIDFMNATRPETLADTAQLRMTFVYEAAA
;
A
#
# COMPACT_ATOMS: atom_id res chain seq x y z
N MET A 1 2.73 15.32 -8.57
CA MET A 1 2.40 16.61 -7.93
C MET A 1 2.24 16.41 -6.44
N THR A 2 3.19 16.93 -5.67
CA THR A 2 3.31 16.71 -4.23
C THR A 2 2.57 17.75 -3.40
N PHE A 3 2.34 18.96 -3.94
CA PHE A 3 1.56 20.05 -3.34
C PHE A 3 0.81 20.83 -4.43
N ALA A 4 -0.15 21.67 -4.03
CA ALA A 4 -0.87 22.56 -4.94
C ALA A 4 0.05 23.71 -5.40
N PRO A 5 0.19 23.99 -6.71
CA PRO A 5 1.02 25.09 -7.20
C PRO A 5 0.62 26.43 -6.59
N ARG A 6 1.59 27.31 -6.38
CA ARG A 6 1.30 28.65 -5.86
C ARG A 6 0.43 29.46 -6.83
N THR A 7 -0.41 30.33 -6.27
CA THR A 7 -1.10 31.36 -7.04
C THR A 7 -0.11 32.47 -7.39
N TRP A 8 0.03 32.77 -8.68
CA TRP A 8 0.86 33.86 -9.18
C TRP A 8 0.03 35.15 -9.31
N VAL A 9 0.59 36.30 -8.96
CA VAL A 9 -0.05 37.60 -9.20
C VAL A 9 0.73 38.43 -10.21
N VAL A 10 0.05 39.38 -10.84
CA VAL A 10 0.65 40.29 -11.82
C VAL A 10 1.80 41.08 -11.20
N GLY A 11 2.91 41.19 -11.93
CA GLY A 11 4.06 42.00 -11.54
C GLY A 11 5.04 41.33 -10.58
N GLU A 12 4.81 40.07 -10.18
CA GLU A 12 5.79 39.33 -9.38
C GLU A 12 7.04 38.96 -10.19
N VAL A 13 8.21 39.08 -9.55
CA VAL A 13 9.46 38.58 -10.10
C VAL A 13 9.55 37.07 -9.86
N VAL A 14 9.57 36.30 -10.96
CA VAL A 14 9.76 34.85 -10.92
C VAL A 14 11.24 34.54 -10.74
N THR A 15 11.59 33.97 -9.59
CA THR A 15 12.97 33.57 -9.26
C THR A 15 13.27 32.14 -9.73
N ALA A 16 14.55 31.83 -9.90
CA ALA A 16 15.00 30.46 -10.18
C ALA A 16 14.58 29.46 -9.09
N ALA A 17 14.55 29.89 -7.82
CA ALA A 17 14.06 29.07 -6.71
C ALA A 17 12.59 28.68 -6.89
N GLN A 18 11.75 29.63 -7.30
CA GLN A 18 10.34 29.35 -7.55
C GLN A 18 10.14 28.45 -8.78
N LEU A 19 10.90 28.63 -9.86
CA LEU A 19 10.85 27.71 -11.01
C LEU A 19 11.28 26.29 -10.63
N ASN A 20 12.31 26.16 -9.79
CA ASN A 20 12.76 24.86 -9.29
C ASN A 20 11.67 24.17 -8.46
N THR A 21 11.08 24.87 -7.50
CA THR A 21 10.06 24.30 -6.61
C THR A 21 8.74 24.03 -7.33
N GLU A 22 8.20 25.02 -8.04
CA GLU A 22 6.83 24.98 -8.60
C GLU A 22 6.72 24.19 -9.90
N ILE A 23 7.82 24.06 -10.65
CA ILE A 23 7.82 23.40 -11.96
C ILE A 23 8.69 22.16 -11.91
N ARG A 24 10.00 22.33 -11.75
CA ARG A 24 10.96 21.22 -11.87
C ARG A 24 10.69 20.12 -10.85
N ASP A 25 10.51 20.45 -9.58
CA ASP A 25 10.34 19.46 -8.51
C ASP A 25 8.96 18.78 -8.61
N GLN A 26 7.93 19.52 -9.04
CA GLN A 26 6.59 18.98 -9.34
C GLN A 26 6.63 17.95 -10.48
N PHE A 27 7.30 18.26 -11.59
CA PHE A 27 7.49 17.32 -12.69
C PHE A 27 8.40 16.15 -12.29
N ASN A 28 9.49 16.41 -11.56
CA ASN A 28 10.35 15.35 -11.06
C ASN A 28 9.57 14.37 -10.17
N SER A 29 8.58 14.83 -9.39
CA SER A 29 7.75 13.93 -8.57
C SER A 29 6.94 12.89 -9.37
N MET A 30 6.70 13.13 -10.66
CA MET A 30 5.99 12.20 -11.56
C MET A 30 6.91 11.41 -12.49
N PHE A 31 8.14 11.86 -12.72
CA PHE A 31 9.13 11.17 -13.56
C PHE A 31 10.19 10.39 -12.80
N ALA A 32 10.43 10.73 -11.53
CA ALA A 32 11.42 10.07 -10.70
C ALA A 32 11.02 8.62 -10.36
N ALA A 33 11.99 7.86 -9.85
CA ALA A 33 11.73 6.54 -9.30
C ALA A 33 10.68 6.59 -8.18
N TRP A 34 9.94 5.50 -8.01
CA TRP A 34 8.91 5.40 -6.96
C TRP A 34 9.53 5.55 -5.57
N THR A 35 8.89 6.37 -4.75
CA THR A 35 9.29 6.67 -3.38
C THR A 35 9.05 5.46 -2.49
N THR A 36 10.08 5.04 -1.77
CA THR A 36 9.97 3.97 -0.76
C THR A 36 9.30 4.48 0.50
N TYR A 37 8.52 3.62 1.14
CA TYR A 37 8.00 3.84 2.48
C TYR A 37 8.00 2.51 3.26
N ASN A 38 7.81 2.58 4.57
CA ASN A 38 7.79 1.42 5.46
C ASN A 38 6.35 1.14 5.92
N PRO A 39 5.62 0.23 5.25
CA PRO A 39 4.32 -0.22 5.73
C PRO A 39 4.46 -0.84 7.12
N ILE A 40 3.41 -0.69 7.93
CA ILE A 40 3.26 -1.38 9.21
C ILE A 40 2.26 -2.50 8.99
N TRP A 41 2.62 -3.72 9.40
CA TRP A 41 1.75 -4.89 9.36
C TRP A 41 1.12 -5.11 10.74
N THR A 42 -0.21 -5.13 10.79
CA THR A 42 -0.99 -5.30 12.03
C THR A 42 -2.03 -6.40 11.87
N ALA A 43 -2.61 -6.83 12.98
CA ALA A 43 -3.75 -7.73 13.00
C ALA A 43 -4.82 -7.26 13.99
N SER A 44 -6.06 -7.70 13.81
CA SER A 44 -7.20 -7.27 14.62
C SER A 44 -7.15 -7.73 16.09
N THR A 45 -6.33 -8.73 16.45
CA THR A 45 -6.32 -9.33 17.79
C THR A 45 -4.94 -9.30 18.42
N THR A 46 -3.92 -9.86 17.77
CA THR A 46 -2.54 -9.77 18.24
C THR A 46 -1.64 -9.48 17.07
N ASN A 47 -0.87 -8.39 17.15
CA ASN A 47 -0.03 -7.99 16.04
C ASN A 47 1.08 -9.02 15.76
N PRO A 48 1.36 -9.28 14.48
CA PRO A 48 2.52 -10.07 14.07
C PRO A 48 3.83 -9.30 14.33
N SER A 49 4.93 -10.03 14.44
CA SER A 49 6.28 -9.47 14.44
C SER A 49 7.05 -10.03 13.25
N LEU A 50 7.57 -9.15 12.38
CA LEU A 50 8.23 -9.57 11.16
C LEU A 50 9.58 -10.27 11.42
N GLY A 51 10.28 -9.92 12.52
CA GLY A 51 11.58 -10.52 12.83
C GLY A 51 12.62 -10.27 11.72
N ASN A 52 13.25 -11.33 11.23
CA ASN A 52 14.22 -11.30 10.12
C ASN A 52 13.61 -11.26 8.71
N GLY A 53 12.28 -11.12 8.59
CA GLY A 53 11.61 -10.88 7.32
C GLY A 53 11.82 -9.46 6.76
N THR A 54 11.28 -9.20 5.57
CA THR A 54 11.33 -7.87 4.94
C THR A 54 9.93 -7.37 4.58
N LEU A 55 9.67 -6.08 4.79
CA LEU A 55 8.42 -5.41 4.41
C LEU A 55 8.79 -4.06 3.79
N THR A 56 8.49 -3.91 2.51
CA THR A 56 8.83 -2.70 1.76
C THR A 56 7.64 -2.25 0.94
N GLY A 57 7.32 -0.97 1.05
CA GLY A 57 6.33 -0.30 0.23
C GLY A 57 7.01 0.67 -0.72
N ARG A 58 6.46 0.83 -1.93
CA ARG A 58 6.85 1.88 -2.88
C ARG A 58 5.62 2.49 -3.48
N HIS A 59 5.63 3.80 -3.69
CA HIS A 59 4.49 4.50 -4.26
C HIS A 59 4.91 5.59 -5.25
N MET A 60 3.96 5.95 -6.11
CA MET A 60 4.02 7.14 -6.95
C MET A 60 2.71 7.91 -6.76
N LYS A 61 2.81 9.21 -6.43
CA LYS A 61 1.67 10.10 -6.21
C LYS A 61 1.59 11.17 -7.29
N ILE A 62 0.50 11.16 -8.05
CA ILE A 62 0.21 12.14 -9.09
C ILE A 62 -1.08 12.87 -8.69
N GLY A 63 -0.92 14.08 -8.12
CA GLY A 63 -2.05 14.78 -7.53
C GLY A 63 -2.57 14.01 -6.32
N ARG A 64 -3.82 13.53 -6.40
CA ARG A 64 -4.43 12.66 -5.39
C ARG A 64 -4.40 11.19 -5.76
N THR A 65 -4.10 10.82 -7.01
CA THR A 65 -3.96 9.42 -7.41
C THR A 65 -2.65 8.85 -6.87
N VAL A 66 -2.72 7.72 -6.17
CA VAL A 66 -1.57 7.03 -5.59
C VAL A 66 -1.53 5.61 -6.13
N ILE A 67 -0.45 5.28 -6.85
CA ILE A 67 -0.13 3.93 -7.29
C ILE A 67 0.84 3.36 -6.27
N THR A 68 0.55 2.18 -5.72
CA THR A 68 1.35 1.59 -4.64
C THR A 68 1.65 0.12 -4.90
N HIS A 69 2.87 -0.28 -4.53
CA HIS A 69 3.28 -1.67 -4.43
C HIS A 69 3.79 -1.96 -3.02
N ILE A 70 3.37 -3.08 -2.44
CA ILE A 70 3.90 -3.60 -1.18
C ILE A 70 4.41 -5.01 -1.42
N ASN A 71 5.60 -5.28 -0.93
CA ASN A 71 6.20 -6.60 -0.90
C ASN A 71 6.61 -6.95 0.53
N GLN A 72 6.05 -8.05 1.03
CA GLN A 72 6.40 -8.63 2.31
C GLN A 72 6.95 -10.03 2.11
N ILE A 73 8.08 -10.35 2.72
CA ILE A 73 8.68 -11.68 2.76
C ILE A 73 8.81 -12.07 4.23
N MET A 74 8.20 -13.19 4.61
CA MET A 74 8.31 -13.74 5.95
C MET A 74 9.69 -14.35 6.15
N GLY A 75 10.27 -14.15 7.33
CA GLY A 75 11.52 -14.77 7.75
C GLY A 75 11.27 -15.88 8.77
N SER A 76 12.31 -16.64 9.08
CA SER A 76 12.24 -17.78 10.02
C SER A 76 11.95 -17.40 11.47
N THR A 77 12.06 -16.13 11.82
CA THR A 77 11.70 -15.62 13.15
C THR A 77 10.44 -14.76 13.11
N THR A 78 9.67 -14.79 12.01
CA THR A 78 8.40 -14.08 11.91
C THR A 78 7.37 -14.75 12.83
N THR A 79 6.67 -13.95 13.65
CA THR A 79 5.49 -14.39 14.38
C THR A 79 4.24 -13.83 13.73
N TYR A 80 3.21 -14.65 13.58
CA TYR A 80 2.04 -14.31 12.76
C TYR A 80 0.91 -13.64 13.54
N GLY A 81 1.00 -13.57 14.88
CA GLY A 81 -0.06 -13.00 15.69
C GLY A 81 -1.41 -13.70 15.46
N SER A 82 -2.52 -12.97 15.61
CA SER A 82 -3.86 -13.50 15.39
C SER A 82 -4.84 -12.43 14.92
N GLY A 83 -5.87 -12.86 14.18
CA GLY A 83 -6.89 -11.99 13.59
C GLY A 83 -6.59 -11.59 12.15
N ASN A 84 -7.40 -10.67 11.62
CA ASN A 84 -7.36 -10.25 10.22
C ASN A 84 -6.22 -9.25 9.99
N TYR A 85 -5.43 -9.48 8.94
CA TYR A 85 -4.26 -8.66 8.66
C TYR A 85 -4.59 -7.36 7.94
N ASN A 86 -3.85 -6.32 8.31
CA ASN A 86 -3.90 -5.01 7.69
C ASN A 86 -2.48 -4.45 7.49
N TRP A 87 -2.32 -3.60 6.47
CA TRP A 87 -1.06 -2.91 6.16
C TRP A 87 -1.30 -1.42 6.01
N THR A 88 -0.42 -0.58 6.52
CA THR A 88 -0.56 0.87 6.30
C THR A 88 -0.34 1.26 4.84
N ILE A 89 -1.13 2.24 4.39
CA ILE A 89 -0.98 2.90 3.09
C ILE A 89 -0.21 4.23 3.27
N PRO A 90 0.50 4.73 2.25
CA PRO A 90 1.40 5.88 2.40
C PRO A 90 0.66 7.20 2.69
N PHE A 91 -0.59 7.32 2.24
CA PHE A 91 -1.47 8.46 2.49
C PHE A 91 -2.87 7.96 2.80
N GLN A 92 -3.61 8.63 3.69
CA GLN A 92 -5.01 8.30 3.95
C GLN A 92 -5.83 8.30 2.66
N ALA A 93 -6.71 7.32 2.49
CA ALA A 93 -7.61 7.23 1.35
C ALA A 93 -8.72 8.29 1.42
N ALA A 94 -9.18 8.78 0.27
CA ALA A 94 -10.27 9.73 0.17
C ALA A 94 -11.59 9.14 0.70
N ASN A 95 -12.47 10.00 1.21
CA ASN A 95 -13.86 9.64 1.47
C ASN A 95 -14.70 9.76 0.19
N ALA A 96 -14.42 8.95 -0.82
CA ALA A 96 -15.14 9.01 -2.09
C ALA A 96 -16.48 8.24 -2.06
N GLY A 97 -16.92 7.73 -0.90
CA GLY A 97 -18.08 6.83 -0.80
C GLY A 97 -17.89 5.50 -1.52
N ALA A 98 -16.67 5.19 -1.98
CA ALA A 98 -16.31 4.00 -2.72
C ALA A 98 -15.07 3.33 -2.11
N THR A 99 -15.03 2.01 -2.19
CA THR A 99 -13.89 1.18 -1.77
C THR A 99 -12.96 0.98 -2.96
N TYR A 100 -11.66 1.15 -2.76
CA TYR A 100 -10.66 0.84 -3.80
C TYR A 100 -10.27 -0.63 -3.70
N VAL A 101 -10.23 -1.30 -4.85
CA VAL A 101 -9.81 -2.70 -4.96
C VAL A 101 -8.55 -2.79 -5.83
N GLY A 102 -7.63 -3.66 -5.44
CA GLY A 102 -6.40 -3.93 -6.19
C GLY A 102 -6.07 -5.40 -6.18
N SER A 103 -4.88 -5.73 -6.64
CA SER A 103 -4.41 -7.11 -6.76
C SER A 103 -3.54 -7.51 -5.57
N ALA A 104 -3.74 -8.73 -5.07
CA ALA A 104 -2.87 -9.36 -4.09
C ALA A 104 -2.44 -10.75 -4.58
N GLN A 105 -1.22 -11.15 -4.22
CA GLN A 105 -0.70 -12.48 -4.50
C GLN A 105 0.10 -12.97 -3.31
N LEU A 106 -0.26 -14.15 -2.80
CA LEU A 106 0.54 -14.87 -1.81
C LEU A 106 1.30 -15.98 -2.52
N LEU A 107 2.60 -16.05 -2.26
CA LEU A 107 3.49 -17.13 -2.64
C LEU A 107 4.01 -17.78 -1.36
N GLY A 108 3.32 -18.78 -0.85
CA GLY A 108 3.83 -19.61 0.22
C GLY A 108 4.02 -21.03 -0.29
N THR A 109 3.35 -21.99 0.31
CA THR A 109 3.35 -23.39 -0.16
C THR A 109 2.70 -23.49 -1.54
N ALA A 110 1.59 -22.79 -1.72
CA ALA A 110 0.94 -22.61 -3.02
C ALA A 110 0.93 -21.14 -3.44
N ARG A 111 0.53 -20.90 -4.69
CA ARG A 111 0.38 -19.56 -5.26
C ARG A 111 -1.08 -19.17 -5.29
N TRP A 112 -1.44 -18.18 -4.49
CA TRP A 112 -2.82 -17.71 -4.34
C TRP A 112 -3.01 -16.35 -5.01
N GLY A 113 -4.05 -16.25 -5.84
CA GLY A 113 -4.56 -14.97 -6.32
C GLY A 113 -5.57 -14.39 -5.33
N GLY A 114 -5.49 -13.09 -5.09
CA GLY A 114 -6.39 -12.38 -4.20
C GLY A 114 -6.54 -10.91 -4.58
N GLN A 115 -7.19 -10.16 -3.71
CA GLN A 115 -7.42 -8.73 -3.89
C GLN A 115 -7.07 -7.94 -2.65
N THR A 116 -6.69 -6.69 -2.84
CA THR A 116 -6.58 -5.72 -1.75
C THR A 116 -7.86 -4.91 -1.66
N VAL A 117 -8.25 -4.52 -0.45
CA VAL A 117 -9.45 -3.71 -0.19
C VAL A 117 -9.07 -2.52 0.69
N ILE A 118 -9.43 -1.32 0.25
CA ILE A 118 -9.23 -0.05 0.96
C ILE A 118 -10.58 0.63 1.12
N SER A 119 -11.06 0.71 2.35
CA SER A 119 -12.30 1.40 2.69
C SER A 119 -12.15 2.93 2.61
N PRO A 120 -13.26 3.68 2.45
CA PRO A 120 -13.24 5.14 2.55
C PRO A 120 -12.58 5.61 3.86
N ASN A 121 -11.80 6.70 3.80
CA ASN A 121 -11.03 7.27 4.93
C ASN A 121 -9.97 6.36 5.55
N ALA A 122 -9.71 5.17 5.00
CA ALA A 122 -8.78 4.23 5.61
C ALA A 122 -7.33 4.76 5.57
N THR A 123 -6.56 4.43 6.59
CA THR A 123 -5.10 4.59 6.65
C THR A 123 -4.39 3.25 6.46
N THR A 124 -5.15 2.19 6.24
CA THR A 124 -4.67 0.83 6.03
C THR A 124 -5.44 0.16 4.89
N LEU A 125 -4.87 -0.91 4.36
CA LEU A 125 -5.54 -1.86 3.46
C LEU A 125 -5.61 -3.23 4.11
N SER A 126 -6.53 -4.06 3.62
CA SER A 126 -6.59 -5.49 3.93
C SER A 126 -6.40 -6.31 2.65
N ALA A 127 -5.85 -7.51 2.77
CA ALA A 127 -5.75 -8.47 1.67
C ALA A 127 -6.80 -9.57 1.87
N HIS A 128 -7.45 -9.96 0.78
CA HIS A 128 -8.51 -10.97 0.76
C HIS A 128 -8.17 -12.05 -0.25
N PHE A 129 -8.31 -13.31 0.15
CA PHE A 129 -8.00 -14.48 -0.66
C PHE A 129 -9.12 -15.51 -0.54
N ALA A 130 -9.21 -16.40 -1.54
CA ALA A 130 -10.10 -17.56 -1.48
C ALA A 130 -9.86 -18.37 -0.20
N ARG A 131 -10.93 -18.87 0.43
CA ARG A 131 -10.82 -19.59 1.71
C ARG A 131 -10.14 -20.95 1.56
N SER A 132 -10.23 -21.56 0.40
CA SER A 132 -9.55 -22.81 0.04
C SER A 132 -9.38 -22.92 -1.48
N THR A 133 -8.80 -24.02 -1.95
CA THR A 133 -8.69 -24.32 -3.40
C THR A 133 -10.03 -24.60 -4.07
N THR A 134 -11.07 -24.91 -3.30
CA THR A 134 -12.42 -25.26 -3.79
C THR A 134 -13.47 -24.21 -3.48
N ASP A 135 -13.25 -23.37 -2.47
CA ASP A 135 -14.14 -22.27 -2.09
C ASP A 135 -13.62 -20.96 -2.66
N THR A 136 -14.28 -20.49 -3.73
CA THR A 136 -13.91 -19.25 -4.42
C THR A 136 -14.33 -17.98 -3.69
N ARG A 137 -15.06 -18.09 -2.58
CA ARG A 137 -15.38 -16.93 -1.74
C ARG A 137 -14.10 -16.45 -1.07
N ILE A 138 -13.90 -15.15 -1.16
CA ILE A 138 -12.75 -14.49 -0.56
C ILE A 138 -13.03 -14.08 0.89
N ASP A 139 -12.00 -14.14 1.71
CA ASP A 139 -12.03 -13.77 3.12
C ASP A 139 -10.72 -13.06 3.49
N PHE A 140 -10.70 -12.40 4.64
CA PHE A 140 -9.51 -11.71 5.13
C PHE A 140 -8.33 -12.67 5.27
N MET A 141 -7.17 -12.23 4.80
CA MET A 141 -5.91 -12.90 5.07
C MET A 141 -5.65 -12.89 6.59
N ASN A 142 -5.20 -14.04 7.10
CA ASN A 142 -4.76 -14.22 8.47
C ASN A 142 -3.70 -15.33 8.52
N ALA A 143 -3.26 -15.73 9.71
CA ALA A 143 -2.18 -16.70 9.88
C ALA A 143 -2.43 -18.06 9.20
N THR A 144 -3.70 -18.45 9.02
CA THR A 144 -4.11 -19.75 8.48
C THR A 144 -4.94 -19.65 7.20
N ARG A 145 -5.16 -18.44 6.67
CA ARG A 145 -5.91 -18.19 5.42
C ARG A 145 -5.15 -17.24 4.49
N PRO A 146 -5.03 -17.58 3.19
CA PRO A 146 -5.64 -18.74 2.50
C PRO A 146 -4.97 -20.08 2.79
N GLU A 147 -3.76 -20.05 3.35
CA GLU A 147 -3.02 -21.20 3.84
C GLU A 147 -2.30 -20.84 5.14
N THR A 148 -1.72 -21.84 5.82
CA THR A 148 -0.87 -21.57 6.98
C THR A 148 0.43 -20.93 6.52
N LEU A 149 0.70 -19.72 6.99
CA LEU A 149 1.91 -19.00 6.63
C LEU A 149 3.15 -19.65 7.23
N ALA A 150 4.22 -19.67 6.44
CA ALA A 150 5.50 -20.26 6.81
C ALA A 150 6.65 -19.33 6.42
N ASP A 151 7.84 -19.70 6.83
CA ASP A 151 9.10 -19.07 6.45
C ASP A 151 9.17 -18.91 4.93
N THR A 152 9.76 -17.81 4.46
CA THR A 152 9.92 -17.45 3.04
C THR A 152 8.62 -17.14 2.28
N ALA A 153 7.44 -17.27 2.90
CA ALA A 153 6.19 -16.87 2.27
C ALA A 153 6.24 -15.38 1.88
N GLN A 154 5.78 -15.07 0.68
CA GLN A 154 5.85 -13.72 0.12
C GLN A 154 4.46 -13.22 -0.25
N LEU A 155 4.05 -12.10 0.34
CA LEU A 155 2.86 -11.36 -0.04
C LEU A 155 3.25 -10.18 -0.94
N ARG A 156 2.63 -10.09 -2.10
CA ARG A 156 2.77 -8.99 -3.05
C ARG A 156 1.42 -8.33 -3.27
N MET A 157 1.39 -7.01 -3.21
CA MET A 157 0.17 -6.23 -3.37
C MET A 157 0.44 -5.06 -4.30
N THR A 158 -0.44 -4.84 -5.27
CA THR A 158 -0.39 -3.70 -6.19
C THR A 158 -1.79 -3.11 -6.33
N PHE A 159 -1.92 -1.83 -6.04
CA PHE A 159 -3.20 -1.14 -5.99
C PHE A 159 -3.07 0.34 -6.34
N VAL A 160 -4.21 0.92 -6.74
CA VAL A 160 -4.34 2.35 -7.04
C VAL A 160 -5.51 2.89 -6.23
N TYR A 161 -5.34 4.06 -5.63
CA TYR A 161 -6.40 4.71 -4.86
C TYR A 161 -6.28 6.23 -4.95
N GLU A 162 -7.33 6.93 -4.53
CA GLU A 162 -7.30 8.38 -4.34
C GLU A 162 -6.98 8.70 -2.89
N ALA A 163 -5.96 9.53 -2.65
CA ALA A 163 -5.64 10.04 -1.32
C ALA A 163 -6.62 11.13 -0.89
N ALA A 164 -6.80 11.32 0.42
CA ALA A 164 -7.50 12.46 1.00
C ALA A 164 -6.93 13.81 0.50
N ALA A 165 -7.75 14.86 0.60
CA ALA A 165 -7.37 16.21 0.17
C ALA A 165 -6.31 16.81 1.09
#